data_AF-A0AAD8FEQ0-F1
#
_entry.id   AF-A0AAD8FEQ0-F1
#
_cell.length_a   1.000
_cell.length_b   1.000
_cell.length_c   1.000
_cell.angle_alpha   90.00
_cell.angle_beta   90.00
_cell.angle_gamma   90.00
#
_symmetry.space_group_name_H-M   'P 1'
#
loop_
_entity.id
_entity.type
_entity.pdbx_description
1 polymer ?
#
loop_
_entity_poly.entity_id
_entity_poly.type
_entity_poly.pdbx_seq_one_letter_code
_entity_poly.pdbx_strand_id
1 'polypeptide(L)'
;MSVLERFVTLLYDRGSNCHDVNRARKYMFTKTGRQIENIPPTSEALFQHCKRAIYQGGHNWSQAHERQPVLPDPSDWGWQVMDRQWQPFWTVLPQASLTCRELLKCTCKKECRSKRCKCNKAGLKCTALCSCVCGADFPVQHPVQTFNTN
;
A
#
# COMPACT_ATOMS: atom_id res chain seq x y z
N MET A 1 -10.95 -6.79 -7.08
CA MET A 1 -10.22 -5.80 -6.27
C MET A 1 -10.35 -4.37 -6.76
N SER A 2 -10.34 -4.09 -8.07
CA SER A 2 -10.39 -2.72 -8.63
C SER A 2 -11.50 -1.80 -8.08
N VAL A 3 -12.73 -2.31 -7.92
CA VAL A 3 -13.85 -1.54 -7.35
C VAL A 3 -13.58 -1.12 -5.90
N LEU A 4 -13.04 -2.04 -5.10
CA LEU A 4 -12.71 -1.79 -3.68
C LEU A 4 -11.53 -0.82 -3.56
N GLU A 5 -10.50 -0.97 -4.39
CA GLU A 5 -9.39 -0.02 -4.43
C GLU A 5 -9.84 1.39 -4.81
N ARG A 6 -10.76 1.51 -5.78
CA ARG A 6 -11.35 2.80 -6.15
C ARG A 6 -12.13 3.41 -5.00
N PHE A 7 -13.00 2.63 -4.36
CA PHE A 7 -13.77 3.06 -3.20
C PHE A 7 -12.85 3.56 -2.07
N VAL A 8 -11.84 2.77 -1.69
CA VAL A 8 -10.88 3.14 -0.66
C VAL A 8 -10.09 4.37 -1.05
N THR A 9 -9.65 4.49 -2.31
CA THR A 9 -8.96 5.69 -2.78
C THR A 9 -9.82 6.94 -2.57
N LEU A 10 -11.12 6.87 -2.88
CA LEU A 10 -12.07 7.98 -2.69
C LEU A 10 -12.35 8.32 -1.23
N LEU A 11 -12.22 7.36 -0.30
CA LEU A 11 -12.32 7.63 1.14
C LEU A 11 -11.20 8.55 1.64
N TYR A 12 -10.00 8.42 1.07
CA TYR A 12 -8.85 9.24 1.46
C TYR A 12 -8.71 10.50 0.60
N ASP A 13 -9.16 10.46 -0.66
CA ASP A 13 -9.14 11.60 -1.57
C ASP A 13 -10.33 11.54 -2.54
N ARG A 14 -11.40 12.25 -2.18
CA ARG A 14 -12.66 12.30 -2.94
C ARG A 14 -12.49 12.86 -4.36
N GLY A 15 -11.49 13.72 -4.58
CA GLY A 15 -11.18 14.29 -5.88
C GLY A 15 -10.25 13.43 -6.74
N SER A 16 -9.76 12.32 -6.20
CA SER A 16 -8.82 11.47 -6.93
C SER A 16 -9.49 10.84 -8.14
N ASN A 17 -8.79 10.80 -9.27
CA ASN A 17 -9.11 9.97 -10.42
C ASN A 17 -8.32 8.65 -10.43
N CYS A 18 -7.61 8.35 -9.34
CA CYS A 18 -6.84 7.13 -9.23
C CYS A 18 -7.75 5.93 -8.89
N HIS A 19 -7.51 4.81 -9.58
CA HIS A 19 -8.19 3.54 -9.36
C HIS A 19 -7.32 2.49 -8.65
N ASP A 20 -6.04 2.82 -8.45
CA ASP A 20 -5.03 1.93 -7.86
C ASP A 20 -4.61 2.50 -6.51
N VAL A 21 -4.84 1.72 -5.45
CA VAL A 21 -4.64 2.19 -4.08
C VAL A 21 -3.16 2.45 -3.76
N ASN A 22 -2.24 1.70 -4.38
CA ASN A 22 -0.80 1.88 -4.18
C ASN A 22 -0.28 3.16 -4.84
N ARG A 23 -0.78 3.49 -6.04
CA ARG A 23 -0.49 4.75 -6.73
C ARG A 23 -1.05 5.93 -5.95
N ALA A 24 -2.28 5.83 -5.47
CA ALA A 24 -2.88 6.84 -4.61
C ALA A 24 -2.06 7.04 -3.32
N ARG A 25 -1.70 5.94 -2.65
CA ARG A 25 -0.83 5.94 -1.46
C ARG A 25 0.51 6.61 -1.73
N LYS A 26 1.19 6.25 -2.82
CA LYS A 26 2.49 6.85 -3.21
C LYS A 26 2.35 8.34 -3.49
N TYR A 27 1.33 8.74 -4.24
CA TYR A 27 1.09 10.14 -4.56
C TYR A 27 0.85 10.96 -3.29
N MET A 28 -0.03 10.49 -2.41
CA MET A 28 -0.33 11.19 -1.16
C MET A 28 0.86 11.27 -0.21
N PHE A 29 1.65 10.20 -0.14
CA PHE A 29 2.85 10.19 0.69
C PHE A 29 3.94 11.12 0.16
N THR A 30 4.13 11.17 -1.17
CA THR A 30 5.28 11.88 -1.77
C THR A 30 4.97 13.30 -2.20
N LYS A 31 3.81 13.56 -2.82
CA LYS A 31 3.47 14.86 -3.43
C LYS A 31 2.65 15.76 -2.52
N THR A 32 1.70 15.20 -1.77
CA THR A 32 0.92 15.99 -0.80
C THR A 32 1.51 15.97 0.60
N GLY A 33 2.46 15.06 0.87
CA GLY A 33 3.18 14.97 2.14
C GLY A 33 2.29 14.55 3.31
N ARG A 34 1.24 13.76 3.06
CA ARG A 34 0.33 13.29 4.10
C ARG A 34 1.03 12.29 5.03
N GLN A 35 0.65 12.34 6.29
CA GLN A 35 1.08 11.39 7.33
C GLN A 35 0.61 9.97 6.99
N ILE A 36 1.34 8.96 7.48
CA ILE A 36 1.13 7.55 7.09
C ILE A 36 -0.25 7.00 7.52
N GLU A 37 -0.84 7.59 8.57
CA GLU A 37 -2.17 7.30 9.07
C GLU A 37 -3.27 7.90 8.17
N ASN A 38 -2.92 8.91 7.35
CA ASN A 38 -3.83 9.68 6.50
C ASN A 38 -3.66 9.38 5.01
N ILE A 39 -3.13 8.20 4.68
CA ILE A 39 -3.00 7.69 3.32
C ILE A 39 -3.63 6.30 3.23
N PRO A 40 -4.18 5.91 2.07
CA PRO A 40 -4.86 4.63 1.94
C PRO A 40 -3.91 3.45 2.18
N PRO A 41 -4.42 2.28 2.61
CA PRO A 41 -3.60 1.08 2.86
C PRO A 41 -2.88 0.62 1.58
N THR A 42 -1.93 -0.30 1.72
CA THR A 42 -1.40 -1.01 0.55
C THR A 42 -2.48 -1.94 -0.02
N SER A 43 -2.39 -2.27 -1.31
CA SER A 43 -3.31 -3.22 -1.96
C SER A 43 -3.36 -4.56 -1.22
N GLU A 44 -2.20 -5.07 -0.77
CA GLU A 44 -2.14 -6.28 0.05
C GLU A 44 -2.85 -6.15 1.40
N ALA A 45 -2.65 -5.05 2.13
CA ALA A 45 -3.33 -4.85 3.40
C ALA A 45 -4.85 -4.70 3.21
N LEU A 46 -5.27 -4.05 2.12
CA LEU A 46 -6.68 -3.97 1.74
C LEU A 46 -7.25 -5.34 1.41
N PHE A 47 -6.53 -6.17 0.66
CA PHE A 47 -6.97 -7.53 0.34
C PHE A 47 -7.19 -8.38 1.59
N GLN A 48 -6.25 -8.36 2.54
CA GLN A 48 -6.41 -9.07 3.82
C GLN A 48 -7.57 -8.51 4.64
N HIS A 49 -7.77 -7.19 4.64
CA HIS A 49 -8.93 -6.57 5.28
C HIS A 49 -10.25 -7.05 4.66
N CYS A 50 -10.34 -7.12 3.33
CA CYS A 50 -11.53 -7.61 2.64
C CYS A 50 -11.83 -9.08 2.98
N LYS A 51 -10.80 -9.95 3.04
CA LYS A 51 -10.97 -11.33 3.51
C LYS A 51 -11.61 -11.38 4.90
N ARG A 52 -11.09 -10.61 5.87
CA ARG A 52 -11.65 -10.58 7.23
C ARG A 52 -13.08 -10.06 7.26
N ALA A 53 -13.38 -9.01 6.49
CA ALA A 53 -14.74 -8.46 6.40
C ALA A 53 -15.73 -9.48 5.81
N ILE A 54 -15.33 -10.24 4.77
CA ILE A 54 -16.14 -11.32 4.20
C ILE A 54 -16.32 -12.45 5.21
N TYR A 55 -15.29 -12.83 5.97
CA TYR A 55 -15.42 -13.82 7.03
C TYR A 55 -16.45 -13.41 8.08
N GLN A 56 -16.38 -12.17 8.56
CA GLN A 56 -17.30 -11.66 9.57
C GLN A 56 -18.73 -11.58 9.03
N GLY A 57 -18.95 -10.86 7.93
CA GLY A 57 -20.30 -10.66 7.41
C GLY A 57 -20.89 -11.88 6.69
N GLY A 58 -20.10 -12.47 5.81
CA GLY A 58 -20.52 -13.53 4.89
C GLY A 58 -20.49 -14.93 5.47
N HIS A 59 -19.64 -15.22 6.46
CA HIS A 59 -19.60 -16.53 7.11
C HIS A 59 -20.19 -16.52 8.52
N ASN A 60 -19.83 -15.55 9.38
CA ASN A 60 -20.30 -15.55 10.76
C ASN A 60 -21.74 -15.00 10.87
N TRP A 61 -21.96 -13.77 10.40
CA TRP A 61 -23.24 -13.09 10.63
C TRP A 61 -24.37 -13.65 9.76
N SER A 62 -24.10 -14.02 8.51
CA SER A 62 -25.10 -14.64 7.62
C SER A 62 -25.69 -15.94 8.17
N GLN A 63 -24.90 -16.69 8.95
CA GLN A 63 -25.28 -17.98 9.54
C GLN A 63 -25.64 -17.87 11.02
N ALA A 64 -25.83 -16.65 11.57
CA ALA A 64 -26.11 -16.43 12.99
C ALA A 64 -27.44 -17.04 13.47
N HIS A 65 -28.32 -17.41 12.55
CA HIS A 65 -29.59 -18.07 12.81
C HIS A 65 -29.45 -19.59 13.00
N GLU A 66 -28.31 -20.17 12.58
CA GLU A 66 -28.02 -21.58 12.76
C GLU A 66 -27.45 -21.83 14.16
N ARG A 67 -27.91 -22.91 14.81
CA ARG A 67 -27.43 -23.26 16.16
C ARG A 67 -25.94 -23.66 16.16
N GLN A 68 -25.47 -24.26 15.06
CA GLN A 68 -24.10 -24.76 14.91
C GLN A 68 -23.64 -24.57 13.45
N PRO A 69 -23.29 -23.34 13.05
CA PRO A 69 -22.85 -23.06 11.70
C PRO A 69 -21.48 -23.70 11.42
N VAL A 70 -21.30 -24.20 10.20
CA VAL A 70 -19.99 -24.67 9.72
C VAL A 70 -19.24 -23.48 9.17
N LEU A 71 -18.16 -23.10 9.85
CA LEU A 71 -17.31 -21.97 9.45
C LEU A 71 -16.03 -22.47 8.75
N PRO A 72 -15.56 -21.76 7.71
CA PRO A 72 -14.25 -22.05 7.14
C PRO A 72 -13.13 -21.68 8.11
N ASP A 73 -11.92 -22.21 7.88
CA ASP A 73 -10.75 -21.91 8.71
C ASP A 73 -10.42 -20.41 8.65
N PRO A 74 -10.37 -19.69 9.79
CA PRO A 74 -10.01 -18.27 9.80
C PRO A 74 -8.67 -17.96 9.11
N SER A 75 -7.71 -18.89 9.07
CA SER A 75 -6.40 -18.66 8.45
C SER A 75 -6.48 -18.35 6.95
N ASP A 76 -7.46 -18.93 6.26
CA ASP A 76 -7.70 -18.65 4.84
C ASP A 76 -8.30 -17.27 4.60
N TRP A 77 -8.83 -16.66 5.68
CA TRP A 77 -9.61 -15.43 5.67
C TRP A 77 -8.92 -14.25 6.34
N GLY A 78 -7.58 -14.24 6.30
CA GLY A 78 -6.79 -13.08 6.73
C GLY A 78 -6.64 -12.98 8.25
N TRP A 79 -6.76 -14.11 8.95
CA TRP A 79 -6.36 -14.28 10.35
C TRP A 79 -5.13 -15.17 10.45
N GLN A 80 -4.44 -15.08 11.58
CA GLN A 80 -3.30 -15.94 11.92
C GLN A 80 -3.31 -16.23 13.41
N VAL A 81 -2.71 -17.35 13.82
CA VAL A 81 -2.54 -17.66 15.24
C VAL A 81 -1.18 -17.13 15.70
N MET A 82 -1.19 -16.22 16.67
CA MET A 82 -0.01 -15.73 17.36
C MET A 82 -0.28 -15.80 18.86
N ASP A 83 0.65 -16.36 19.63
CA ASP A 83 0.52 -16.54 21.08
C ASP A 83 -0.79 -17.24 21.50
N ARG A 84 -1.18 -18.27 20.74
CA ARG A 84 -2.43 -19.04 20.90
C ARG A 84 -3.71 -18.20 20.74
N GLN A 85 -3.63 -17.01 20.15
CA GLN A 85 -4.77 -16.15 19.87
C GLN A 85 -4.89 -15.86 18.38
N TRP A 86 -6.13 -15.78 17.89
CA TRP A 86 -6.40 -15.29 16.55
C TRP A 86 -6.13 -13.79 16.49
N GLN A 87 -5.22 -13.40 15.61
CA GLN A 87 -4.89 -12.02 15.33
C GLN A 87 -5.07 -11.73 13.84
N PRO A 88 -5.36 -10.47 13.46
CA PRO A 88 -5.41 -10.10 12.06
C PRO A 88 -4.07 -10.38 11.37
N PHE A 89 -4.12 -11.09 10.24
CA PHE A 89 -3.00 -11.14 9.32
C PHE A 89 -3.01 -9.84 8.50
N TRP A 90 -2.12 -8.90 8.84
CA TRP A 90 -2.19 -7.55 8.31
C TRP A 90 -1.73 -7.44 6.86
N THR A 91 -0.61 -8.05 6.52
CA THR A 91 -0.01 -7.97 5.19
C THR A 91 1.13 -8.99 5.06
N VAL A 92 1.40 -9.44 3.83
CA VAL A 92 2.62 -10.21 3.48
C VAL A 92 3.82 -9.30 3.23
N LEU A 93 3.60 -7.98 3.13
CA LEU A 93 4.66 -7.04 2.80
C LEU A 93 5.60 -6.84 4.00
N PRO A 94 6.92 -6.76 3.76
CA PRO A 94 7.86 -6.48 4.83
C PRO A 94 7.62 -5.08 5.40
N GLN A 95 7.94 -4.90 6.67
CA GLN A 95 7.89 -3.59 7.33
C GLN A 95 8.74 -2.58 6.55
N ALA A 96 8.15 -1.44 6.23
CA ALA A 96 8.81 -0.41 5.42
C ALA A 96 10.12 0.09 6.06
N SER A 97 10.20 0.11 7.39
CA SER A 97 11.42 0.47 8.12
C SER A 97 12.59 -0.51 7.88
N LEU A 98 12.29 -1.76 7.58
CA LEU A 98 13.30 -2.80 7.32
C LEU A 98 13.79 -2.79 5.88
N THR A 99 13.02 -2.22 4.94
CA THR A 99 13.27 -2.34 3.50
C THR A 99 13.47 -1.01 2.77
N CYS A 100 12.97 0.11 3.29
CA CYS A 100 12.97 1.38 2.57
C CYS A 100 14.13 2.31 2.97
N ARG A 101 15.34 2.00 2.48
CA ARG A 101 16.46 2.98 2.44
C ARG A 101 16.14 4.22 1.58
N GLU A 102 15.13 4.11 0.72
CA GLU A 102 14.70 5.13 -0.26
C GLU A 102 13.83 6.26 0.30
N LEU A 103 13.52 6.26 1.61
CA LEU A 103 12.84 7.39 2.27
C LEU A 103 13.75 8.62 2.44
N LEU A 104 15.04 8.46 2.15
CA LEU A 104 16.01 9.54 2.17
C LEU A 104 15.67 10.57 1.08
N LYS A 105 15.45 11.82 1.49
CA LYS A 105 15.21 12.95 0.59
C LYS A 105 16.36 13.95 0.58
N CYS A 106 16.65 14.49 -0.59
CA CYS A 106 17.52 15.67 -0.73
C CYS A 106 16.69 16.94 -0.91
N THR A 107 17.28 18.07 -0.53
CA THR A 107 16.73 19.42 -0.72
C THR A 107 17.54 20.23 -1.73
N CYS A 108 18.25 19.53 -2.63
CA CYS A 108 19.13 20.14 -3.60
C CYS A 108 18.34 21.04 -4.56
N LYS A 109 18.82 22.28 -4.79
CA LYS A 109 18.20 23.22 -5.73
C LYS A 109 18.66 23.05 -7.19
N LYS A 110 19.74 22.28 -7.40
CA LYS A 110 20.36 22.00 -8.71
C LYS A 110 20.53 20.48 -8.89
N GLU A 111 21.17 20.09 -9.99
CA GLU A 111 21.45 18.69 -10.32
C GLU A 111 22.20 17.95 -9.20
N CYS A 112 21.76 16.72 -8.90
CA CYS A 112 22.24 15.92 -7.78
C CYS A 112 23.49 15.09 -8.10
N ARG A 113 24.46 15.64 -8.84
CA ARG A 113 25.72 14.96 -9.18
C ARG A 113 26.81 15.07 -8.13
N SER A 114 26.72 16.04 -7.21
CA SER A 114 27.76 16.26 -6.20
C SER A 114 27.59 15.39 -4.96
N LYS A 115 28.68 15.16 -4.21
CA LYS A 115 28.66 14.50 -2.90
C LYS A 115 27.90 15.30 -1.80
N ARG A 116 27.44 16.53 -2.11
CA ARG A 116 26.57 17.32 -1.22
C ARG A 116 25.11 16.86 -1.26
N CYS A 117 24.69 16.15 -2.31
CA CYS A 117 23.37 15.53 -2.34
C CYS A 117 23.35 14.31 -1.42
N LYS A 118 22.41 14.28 -0.47
CA LYS A 118 22.23 13.16 0.46
C LYS A 118 21.96 11.85 -0.30
N CYS A 119 21.14 11.87 -1.35
CA CYS A 119 20.79 10.68 -2.13
C CYS A 119 22.02 10.14 -2.86
N ASN A 120 22.75 11.00 -3.57
CA ASN A 120 23.98 10.63 -4.27
C ASN A 120 25.07 10.13 -3.30
N LYS A 121 25.22 10.78 -2.14
CA LYS A 121 26.15 10.35 -1.10
C LYS A 121 25.81 8.95 -0.57
N ALA A 122 24.51 8.61 -0.51
CA ALA A 122 24.03 7.29 -0.12
C ALA A 122 24.00 6.27 -1.27
N GLY A 123 24.44 6.64 -2.49
CA GLY A 123 24.38 5.78 -3.67
C GLY A 123 22.96 5.55 -4.20
N LEU A 124 22.00 6.40 -3.83
CA LEU A 124 20.59 6.28 -4.21
C LEU A 124 20.20 7.30 -5.29
N LYS A 125 19.29 6.89 -6.19
CA LYS A 125 18.60 7.83 -7.07
C LYS A 125 17.70 8.75 -6.25
N CYS A 126 17.55 10.00 -6.69
CA CYS A 126 16.60 10.90 -6.06
C CYS A 126 15.18 10.39 -6.32
N THR A 127 14.34 10.38 -5.28
CA THR A 127 12.96 9.88 -5.33
C THR A 127 11.96 11.03 -5.43
N ALA A 128 10.68 10.72 -5.61
CA ALA A 128 9.59 11.70 -5.57
C ALA A 128 9.47 12.47 -4.24
N LEU A 129 10.18 12.03 -3.18
CA LEU A 129 10.30 12.74 -1.89
C LEU A 129 11.32 13.89 -1.92
N CYS A 130 12.20 13.94 -2.93
CA CYS A 130 13.24 14.95 -3.04
C CYS A 130 12.68 16.26 -3.57
N SER A 131 13.20 17.38 -3.07
CA SER A 131 12.85 18.72 -3.56
C SER A 131 13.68 19.15 -4.78
N CYS A 132 14.57 18.29 -5.28
CA CYS A 132 15.35 18.55 -6.48
C CYS A 132 14.54 18.32 -7.75
N VAL A 133 14.97 18.94 -8.85
CA VAL A 133 14.44 18.67 -10.20
C VAL A 133 14.53 17.19 -10.57
N CYS A 134 15.57 16.49 -10.12
CA CYS A 134 15.74 15.05 -10.30
C CYS A 134 14.69 14.17 -9.60
N GLY A 135 13.96 14.69 -8.61
CA GLY A 135 12.87 13.98 -7.95
C GLY A 135 11.53 14.15 -8.67
N ALA A 136 11.45 15.07 -9.63
CA ALA A 136 10.27 15.28 -10.46
C ALA A 136 10.15 14.23 -11.58
N ASP A 137 11.28 13.64 -12.00
CA ASP A 137 11.39 12.71 -13.14
C ASP A 137 11.01 11.25 -12.83
N PHE A 138 10.04 11.02 -11.94
CA PHE A 138 9.34 9.74 -11.96
C PHE A 138 8.16 9.88 -12.91
N PRO A 139 8.30 9.51 -14.20
CA PRO A 139 7.12 9.30 -14.99
C PRO A 139 6.27 8.25 -14.26
N VAL A 140 4.97 8.53 -14.12
CA VAL A 140 3.98 7.51 -13.81
C VAL A 140 3.86 6.64 -15.06
N GLN A 141 4.92 5.90 -15.40
CA GLN A 141 4.90 4.97 -16.52
C GLN A 141 4.15 3.72 -16.05
N HIS A 142 2.99 3.54 -16.65
CA HIS A 142 2.32 2.26 -16.76
C HIS A 142 3.28 1.24 -17.41
N PRO A 143 3.38 0.03 -16.85
CA PRO A 143 3.50 -1.15 -17.65
C PRO A 143 2.19 -1.93 -17.52
N VAL A 144 1.34 -1.83 -18.53
CA VAL A 144 0.47 -2.97 -18.85
C VAL A 144 1.44 -4.03 -19.37
N GLN A 145 1.84 -4.97 -18.53
CA GLN A 145 2.47 -6.18 -19.03
C GLN A 145 1.35 -7.06 -19.58
N THR A 146 1.15 -6.98 -20.89
CA THR A 146 0.50 -8.05 -21.64
C THR A 146 1.35 -9.30 -21.46
N PHE A 147 0.83 -10.27 -20.73
CA PHE A 147 1.38 -11.62 -20.75
C PHE A 147 1.05 -12.23 -22.12
N ASN A 148 2.05 -12.30 -22.99
CA ASN A 148 1.99 -13.18 -24.15
C ASN A 148 2.20 -14.60 -23.63
N THR A 149 1.15 -15.42 -23.73
CA THR A 149 1.25 -16.88 -23.62
C THR A 149 1.65 -17.43 -24.98
N ASN A 150 2.81 -18.08 -25.06
CA ASN A 150 3.04 -19.16 -26.01
C ASN A 150 2.43 -20.44 -25.45
#